data_AF-X0WPF0-F1
#
_entry.id   AF-X0WPF0-F1
#
_cell.length_a   1.000
_cell.length_b   1.000
_cell.length_c   1.000
_cell.angle_alpha   90.00
_cell.angle_beta   90.00
_cell.angle_gamma   90.00
#
_symmetry.space_group_name_H-M   'P 1'
#
loop_
_entity.id
_entity.type
_entity.pdbx_description
1 polymer ?
#
loop_
_entity_poly.entity_id
_entity_poly.type
_entity_poly.pdbx_seq_one_letter_code
_entity_poly.pdbx_strand_id
1 'polypeptide(L)'
;MMNETRFVSQELKARVYQAMRELNYHPNAIARSLRRKKTQNIGMIVPDISYPFLAEVARGVEDAGFELGYNVIVCDSDGDLEREADYIRL
;
A
#
# COMPACT_ATOMS: atom_id res chain seq x y z
N MET A 1 14.56 -3.91 -5.73
CA MET A 1 14.38 -5.11 -6.57
C MET A 1 12.95 -5.55 -6.51
N MET A 2 12.20 -5.34 -7.59
CA MET A 2 10.86 -5.93 -7.75
C MET A 2 10.40 -5.57 -9.17
N ASN A 3 10.67 -6.47 -10.10
CA ASN A 3 10.10 -6.61 -11.45
C ASN A 3 11.06 -7.60 -12.13
N GLU A 4 10.70 -8.87 -12.08
CA GLU A 4 11.38 -9.96 -12.78
C GLU A 4 11.15 -9.86 -14.29
N THR A 5 11.46 -8.70 -14.88
CA THR A 5 11.31 -8.47 -16.33
C THR A 5 12.61 -8.65 -17.09
N ARG A 6 13.71 -9.07 -16.44
CA ARG A 6 14.96 -9.44 -17.11
C ARG A 6 15.77 -10.40 -16.24
N PHE A 7 16.33 -11.44 -16.84
CA PHE A 7 17.24 -12.36 -16.16
C PHE A 7 18.50 -11.58 -15.76
N VAL A 8 18.65 -11.26 -14.47
CA VAL A 8 19.82 -10.58 -13.90
C VAL A 8 20.67 -11.64 -13.21
N SER A 9 21.92 -11.80 -13.63
CA SER A 9 22.87 -12.73 -13.02
C SER A 9 23.03 -12.43 -11.52
N GLN A 10 23.24 -13.48 -10.71
CA GLN A 10 23.36 -13.33 -9.24
C GLN A 10 24.45 -12.33 -8.84
N GLU A 11 25.55 -12.30 -9.59
CA GLU A 11 26.67 -11.38 -9.38
C GLU A 11 26.25 -9.92 -9.57
N LEU A 12 25.42 -9.63 -10.57
CA LEU A 12 24.92 -8.27 -10.81
C LEU A 12 23.87 -7.86 -9.77
N LYS A 13 23.04 -8.80 -9.29
CA LYS A 13 22.14 -8.54 -8.15
C LYS A 13 22.93 -8.19 -6.88
N ALA A 14 24.00 -8.92 -6.58
CA ALA A 14 24.84 -8.68 -5.41
C ALA A 14 25.49 -7.28 -5.44
N ARG A 15 26.01 -6.85 -6.60
CA ARG A 15 26.58 -5.51 -6.79
C ARG A 15 25.56 -4.40 -6.61
N VAL A 16 24.34 -4.59 -7.11
CA VAL A 16 23.25 -3.60 -6.92
C VAL A 16 22.82 -3.51 -5.45
N TYR A 17 22.71 -4.64 -4.74
CA TYR A 17 22.41 -4.63 -3.30
C TYR A 17 23.50 -3.96 -2.47
N GLN A 18 24.77 -4.14 -2.82
CA GLN A 18 25.87 -3.44 -2.15
C GLN A 18 25.80 -1.93 -2.39
N ALA A 19 25.65 -1.50 -3.65
CA ALA A 19 25.52 -0.08 -3.97
C ALA A 19 24.29 0.56 -3.29
N MET A 20 23.17 -0.17 -3.18
CA MET A 20 21.97 0.29 -2.46
C MET A 20 22.24 0.51 -0.97
N ARG A 21 23.02 -0.38 -0.33
CA ARG A 21 23.40 -0.24 1.08
C ARG A 21 24.38 0.91 1.30
N GLU A 22 25.37 1.06 0.44
CA GLU A 22 26.36 2.15 0.51
C GLU A 22 25.73 3.53 0.29
N LEU A 23 24.71 3.61 -0.57
CA LEU A 23 24.00 4.86 -0.87
C LEU A 23 22.80 5.13 0.06
N ASN A 24 22.57 4.26 1.05
CA ASN A 24 21.40 4.29 1.93
C ASN A 24 20.06 4.40 1.17
N TYR A 25 20.03 3.82 -0.04
CA TYR A 25 18.94 3.96 -0.99
C TYR A 25 17.79 3.04 -0.61
N HIS A 26 16.72 3.62 -0.09
CA HIS A 26 15.48 2.91 0.19
C HIS A 26 14.62 2.91 -1.09
N PRO A 27 14.24 1.73 -1.63
CA PRO A 27 13.38 1.68 -2.80
C PRO A 27 12.05 2.36 -2.48
N ASN A 28 11.86 3.56 -3.00
CA ASN A 28 10.72 4.39 -2.70
C ASN A 28 9.48 3.81 -3.40
N ALA A 29 8.61 3.14 -2.65
CA ALA A 29 7.37 2.56 -3.15
C ALA A 29 6.48 3.59 -3.86
N ILE A 30 6.57 4.87 -3.44
CA ILE A 30 5.87 6.02 -4.03
C ILE A 30 6.26 6.22 -5.51
N ALA A 31 7.55 6.10 -5.85
CA ALA A 31 8.05 6.25 -7.21
C ALA A 31 7.64 5.08 -8.13
N ARG A 32 7.37 3.90 -7.55
CA ARG A 32 6.90 2.71 -8.28
C ARG A 32 5.40 2.80 -8.61
N SER A 33 4.61 3.36 -7.70
CA SER A 33 3.18 3.63 -7.91
C SER A 33 2.94 4.75 -8.92
N LEU A 34 3.77 5.79 -8.95
CA LEU A 34 3.63 6.89 -9.91
C LEU A 34 3.78 6.46 -11.39
N ARG A 35 4.57 5.39 -11.64
CA ARG A 35 4.87 4.90 -12.99
C ARG A 35 3.82 3.93 -13.54
N ARG A 36 3.02 3.30 -12.68
CA ARG A 36 1.88 2.44 -13.05
C ARG A 36 0.61 3.22 -12.73
N LYS A 37 -0.08 3.78 -13.72
CA LYS A 37 -1.36 4.52 -13.62
C LYS A 37 -2.56 3.74 -12.99
N LYS A 38 -2.30 2.69 -12.21
CA LYS A 38 -3.24 1.98 -11.34
C LYS A 38 -2.63 1.92 -9.95
N THR A 39 -3.13 2.74 -9.05
CA THR A 39 -2.90 2.58 -7.62
C THR A 39 -3.61 1.29 -7.20
N GLN A 40 -2.88 0.26 -6.79
CA GLN A 40 -3.49 -0.94 -6.17
C GLN A 40 -3.94 -0.55 -4.75
N ASN A 41 -4.87 0.40 -4.63
CA ASN A 41 -5.32 0.93 -3.36
C ASN A 41 -6.81 0.58 -3.19
N ILE A 42 -7.18 0.16 -1.98
CA ILE A 42 -8.57 -0.08 -1.55
C ILE A 42 -8.87 0.93 -0.44
N GLY A 43 -9.92 1.73 -0.62
CA GLY A 43 -10.43 2.61 0.44
C GLY A 43 -11.53 1.89 1.23
N MET A 44 -11.41 1.86 2.56
CA MET A 44 -12.40 1.30 3.48
C MET A 44 -12.93 2.43 4.35
N ILE A 45 -14.16 2.88 4.09
CA ILE A 45 -14.83 3.90 4.90
C ILE A 45 -15.55 3.19 6.04
N VAL A 46 -15.28 3.61 7.27
CA VAL A 46 -15.88 3.08 8.50
C VAL A 46 -16.53 4.20 9.29
N PRO A 47 -17.65 3.94 9.98
CA PRO A 47 -18.36 4.95 10.75
C PRO A 47 -17.60 5.39 12.01
N ASP A 48 -16.84 4.51 12.64
CA ASP A 48 -16.01 4.85 13.82
C ASP A 48 -14.95 3.76 14.02
N ILE A 49 -13.66 4.13 13.95
CA ILE A 49 -12.54 3.18 14.11
C ILE A 49 -12.41 2.66 15.55
N SER A 50 -13.04 3.34 16.52
CA SER A 50 -12.99 3.02 17.94
C SER A 50 -13.82 1.78 18.28
N TYR A 51 -14.78 1.39 17.42
CA TYR A 51 -15.52 0.14 17.60
C TYR A 51 -14.60 -1.06 17.35
N PRO A 52 -14.29 -1.88 18.37
CA PRO A 52 -13.28 -2.95 18.25
C PRO A 52 -13.59 -3.97 17.15
N PHE A 53 -14.87 -4.21 16.87
CA PHE A 53 -15.32 -5.06 15.77
C PHE A 53 -14.81 -4.57 14.40
N LEU A 54 -14.83 -3.25 14.15
CA LEU A 54 -14.38 -2.67 12.88
C LEU A 54 -12.86 -2.73 12.74
N ALA A 55 -12.11 -2.67 13.83
CA ALA A 55 -10.67 -2.88 13.83
C ALA A 55 -10.30 -4.33 13.43
N GLU A 56 -11.06 -5.32 13.88
CA GLU A 56 -10.87 -6.72 13.46
C GLU A 56 -11.19 -6.93 11.98
N VAL A 57 -12.29 -6.34 11.49
CA VAL A 57 -12.65 -6.38 10.07
C VAL A 57 -11.58 -5.68 9.22
N ALA A 58 -11.13 -4.49 9.62
CA ALA A 58 -10.09 -3.75 8.92
C ALA A 58 -8.78 -4.54 8.83
N ARG A 59 -8.42 -5.25 9.90
CA ARG A 59 -7.25 -6.15 9.91
C ARG A 59 -7.41 -7.28 8.90
N GLY A 60 -8.55 -7.97 8.87
CA GLY A 60 -8.80 -9.04 7.90
C GLY A 60 -8.78 -8.56 6.45
N VAL A 61 -9.28 -7.34 6.20
CA VAL A 61 -9.23 -6.69 4.88
C VAL A 61 -7.79 -6.30 4.51
N GLU A 62 -7.00 -5.80 5.46
CA GLU A 62 -5.59 -5.48 5.25
C GLU A 62 -4.75 -6.71 4.95
N ASP A 63 -4.90 -7.78 5.73
CA ASP A 63 -4.20 -9.06 5.52
C ASP A 63 -4.48 -9.61 4.11
N ALA A 64 -5.76 -9.67 3.72
CA ALA A 64 -6.16 -10.14 2.39
C ALA A 64 -5.69 -9.20 1.26
N GLY A 65 -5.76 -7.88 1.49
CA GLY A 65 -5.29 -6.87 0.56
C GLY A 65 -3.79 -6.99 0.33
N PHE A 66 -3.01 -7.15 1.39
CA PHE A 66 -1.57 -7.30 1.37
C PHE A 66 -1.13 -8.53 0.58
N GLU A 67 -1.77 -9.69 0.80
CA GLU A 67 -1.51 -10.92 0.03
C GLU A 67 -1.75 -10.73 -1.47
N LEU A 68 -2.74 -9.90 -1.84
CA LEU A 68 -3.10 -9.59 -3.22
C LEU A 68 -2.32 -8.40 -3.82
N GLY A 69 -1.38 -7.81 -3.06
CA GLY A 69 -0.57 -6.66 -3.48
C GLY A 69 -1.34 -5.34 -3.55
N TYR A 70 -2.40 -5.20 -2.75
CA TYR A 70 -3.12 -3.96 -2.54
C TYR A 70 -2.69 -3.26 -1.25
N ASN A 71 -2.77 -1.94 -1.23
CA ASN A 71 -2.69 -1.12 -0.02
C ASN A 71 -4.12 -0.80 0.43
N VAL A 72 -4.44 -1.04 1.69
CA VAL A 72 -5.74 -0.67 2.27
C VAL A 72 -5.59 0.65 3.02
N ILE A 73 -6.49 1.60 2.74
CA ILE A 73 -6.58 2.90 3.42
C ILE A 73 -7.91 2.92 4.16
N VAL A 74 -7.85 3.02 5.49
CA VAL A 74 -9.06 3.11 6.32
C VAL A 74 -9.38 4.58 6.57
N CYS A 75 -10.61 4.97 6.28
CA CYS A 75 -11.14 6.31 6.46
C CYS A 75 -12.25 6.28 7.50
N ASP A 76 -12.04 6.95 8.63
CA ASP A 76 -13.06 7.09 9.67
C ASP A 76 -13.97 8.28 9.35
N SER A 77 -15.27 8.04 9.20
CA SER A 77 -16.27 9.10 8.97
C SER A 77 -16.83 9.71 10.26
N ASP A 78 -16.57 9.16 11.45
CA ASP A 78 -17.17 9.56 12.73
C ASP A 78 -18.72 9.62 12.68
N GLY A 79 -19.33 8.75 11.86
CA GLY A 79 -20.77 8.70 11.60
C GLY A 79 -21.32 9.93 10.87
N ASP A 80 -20.47 10.80 10.36
CA ASP A 80 -20.84 12.03 9.66
C ASP A 80 -21.05 11.76 8.17
N LEU A 81 -22.29 11.95 7.72
CA LEU A 81 -22.70 11.74 6.32
C LEU A 81 -22.01 12.69 5.34
N GLU A 82 -21.65 13.91 5.77
CA GLU A 82 -20.90 14.84 4.91
C GLU A 82 -19.47 14.34 4.72
N ARG A 83 -18.84 13.84 5.79
CA ARG A 83 -17.49 13.24 5.71
C ARG A 83 -17.48 11.97 4.85
N GLU A 84 -18.50 11.13 4.94
CA GLU A 84 -18.65 9.96 4.05
C GLU A 84 -18.77 10.37 2.58
N ALA A 85 -19.60 11.39 2.30
CA ALA A 85 -19.80 11.89 0.95
C ALA A 85 -18.50 12.48 0.35
N ASP A 86 -17.68 13.15 1.17
CA ASP A 86 -16.38 13.67 0.76
C ASP A 86 -15.38 12.55 0.43
N TYR A 87 -15.36 11.46 1.21
CA TYR A 87 -14.50 10.31 0.92
C TYR A 87 -14.87 9.58 -0.39
N ILE A 88 -16.14 9.58 -0.79
CA ILE A 88 -16.61 8.94 -2.03
C ILE A 88 -16.32 9.79 -3.28
N ARG A 89 -16.17 11.10 -3.13
CA ARG A 89 -15.95 12.04 -4.24
C ARG A 89 -14.48 12.19 -4.68
N LEU A 90 -13.55 11.58 -3.96
CA LEU A 90 -12.10 11.58 -4.24
C LEU A 90 -11.70 10.55 -5.30
#